data_AF-A0A497K0N8-F1
#
_entry.id   AF-A0A497K0N8-F1
#
_cell.length_a   1.000
_cell.length_b   1.000
_cell.length_c   1.000
_cell.angle_alpha   90.00
_cell.angle_beta   90.00
_cell.angle_gamma   90.00
#
_symmetry.space_group_name_H-M   'P 1'
#
loop_
_entity.id
_entity.type
_entity.pdbx_description
1 polymer ?
#
loop_
_entity_poly.entity_id
_entity_poly.type
_entity_poly.pdbx_seq_one_letter_code
_entity_poly.pdbx_strand_id
1 'polypeptide(L)' 'PDCPKCDKLKDYLKSQKIEFEAGWFDTENQTDFVMMNMFGNPPILSLGEKEVVKPSEELFEGETLIEGRVTEMLNIG' A
#
# COMPACT_ATOMS: atom_id res chain seq x y z
N PRO A 1 -12.15 4.08 -6.88
CA PRO A 1 -12.00 5.36 -7.62
C PRO A 1 -12.21 6.50 -6.63
N ASP A 2 -11.34 7.52 -6.67
CA ASP A 2 -11.23 8.57 -5.64
C ASP A 2 -10.60 8.06 -4.32
N CYS A 3 -9.29 7.85 -4.36
CA CYS A 3 -8.50 7.42 -3.20
C CYS A 3 -7.30 8.36 -3.02
N PRO A 4 -7.47 9.49 -2.31
CA PRO A 4 -6.39 10.48 -2.12
C PRO A 4 -5.14 9.89 -1.47
N LYS A 5 -5.31 8.92 -0.57
CA LYS A 5 -4.18 8.19 0.04
C LYS A 5 -3.44 7.32 -0.97
N CYS A 6 -4.14 6.73 -1.92
CA CYS A 6 -3.51 5.97 -2.99
C CYS A 6 -2.63 6.87 -3.86
N ASP A 7 -3.10 8.08 -4.17
CA ASP A 7 -2.34 9.03 -4.98
C ASP A 7 -1.09 9.52 -4.23
N LYS A 8 -1.21 9.84 -2.94
CA LYS A 8 -0.07 10.18 -2.06
C LYS A 8 0.98 9.08 -2.04
N LEU A 9 0.57 7.82 -1.86
CA LEU A 9 1.49 6.69 -1.85
C LEU A 9 2.19 6.50 -3.21
N LYS A 10 1.45 6.59 -4.32
CA LYS A 10 2.01 6.50 -5.67
C LYS A 10 3.03 7.59 -5.94
N ASP A 11 2.73 8.83 -5.54
CA ASP A 11 3.63 9.96 -5.77
C ASP A 11 4.91 9.83 -4.95
N TYR A 12 4.81 9.33 -3.71
CA TYR A 12 5.98 8.98 -2.91
C TYR A 12 6.84 7.92 -3.61
N LEU A 13 6.27 6.78 -4.04
CA LEU A 13 7.00 5.71 -4.73
C LEU A 13 7.70 6.22 -6.00
N LYS A 14 7.02 7.05 -6.80
CA LYS A 14 7.62 7.70 -7.98
C LYS A 14 8.79 8.62 -7.60
N SER A 15 8.66 9.39 -6.53
CA SER A 15 9.72 10.30 -6.05
C SER A 15 11.00 9.54 -5.68
N GLN A 16 10.84 8.32 -5.14
CA GLN A 16 11.92 7.41 -4.80
C GLN A 16 12.41 6.56 -5.98
N LYS A 17 11.82 6.75 -7.18
CA LYS A 17 12.10 5.98 -8.40
C LYS A 17 11.87 4.46 -8.22
N ILE A 18 10.86 4.10 -7.43
CA ILE A 18 10.48 2.72 -7.18
C ILE A 18 9.43 2.32 -8.23
N GLU A 19 9.69 1.26 -8.96
CA GLU A 19 8.71 0.68 -9.89
C GLU A 19 7.61 -0.04 -9.10
N PHE A 20 6.37 0.13 -9.53
CA PHE A 20 5.21 -0.50 -8.90
C PHE A 20 4.08 -0.72 -9.89
N GLU A 21 3.23 -1.69 -9.57
CA GLU A 21 1.95 -1.92 -10.25
C GLU A 21 0.79 -1.47 -9.36
N ALA A 22 -0.30 -1.01 -9.98
CA ALA A 22 -1.49 -0.58 -9.26
C ALA A 22 -2.72 -1.30 -9.81
N GLY A 23 -3.37 -2.10 -8.95
CA GLY A 23 -4.64 -2.75 -9.23
C GLY A 23 -5.83 -1.98 -8.64
N TRP A 24 -7.03 -2.33 -9.11
CA TRP A 24 -8.27 -1.88 -8.49
C TRP A 24 -8.55 -2.69 -7.24
N PHE A 25 -9.05 -2.04 -6.19
CA PHE A 25 -9.55 -2.74 -5.00
C PHE A 25 -11.00 -3.18 -5.23
N ASP A 26 -11.16 -4.23 -6.03
CA ASP A 26 -12.45 -4.87 -6.31
C ASP A 26 -12.69 -6.09 -5.41
N THR A 27 -13.84 -6.76 -5.57
CA THR A 27 -14.24 -7.90 -4.73
C THR A 27 -13.25 -9.07 -4.80
N GLU A 28 -12.62 -9.30 -5.94
CA GLU A 28 -11.63 -10.36 -6.12
C GLU A 28 -10.38 -10.05 -5.31
N ASN A 29 -9.79 -8.87 -5.51
CA ASN A 29 -8.62 -8.43 -4.76
C ASN A 29 -8.91 -8.33 -3.25
N GLN A 30 -10.10 -7.88 -2.85
CA GLN A 30 -10.51 -7.84 -1.45
C GLN A 30 -10.59 -9.25 -0.84
N THR A 31 -11.09 -10.24 -1.58
CA THR A 31 -11.18 -11.63 -1.10
C THR A 31 -9.79 -12.21 -0.85
N ASP A 32 -8.83 -11.97 -1.74
CA ASP A 32 -7.44 -12.41 -1.58
C ASP A 32 -6.80 -11.89 -0.29
N PHE A 33 -6.95 -10.60 0.01
CA PHE A 33 -6.39 -10.02 1.23
C PHE A 33 -7.08 -10.55 2.49
N VAL A 34 -8.40 -10.74 2.46
CA VAL A 34 -9.13 -11.36 3.59
C VAL A 34 -8.62 -12.78 3.86
N MET A 35 -8.36 -13.58 2.81
CA MET A 35 -7.76 -14.91 2.98
C MET A 35 -6.35 -14.88 3.60
N MET A 36 -5.66 -13.74 3.52
CA MET A 36 -4.36 -13.49 4.15
C MET A 36 -4.48 -12.87 5.55
N ASN A 37 -5.68 -12.84 6.15
CA ASN A 37 -6.00 -12.12 7.39
C ASN A 37 -5.68 -10.62 7.35
N MET A 38 -5.67 -10.03 6.15
CA MET A 38 -5.46 -8.61 5.94
C MET A 38 -6.81 -7.90 5.83
N PHE A 39 -7.12 -7.10 6.84
CA PHE A 39 -8.34 -6.29 6.91
C PHE A 39 -7.94 -4.81 6.87
N GLY A 40 -8.32 -4.10 5.82
CA GLY A 40 -7.98 -2.69 5.67
C GLY A 40 -8.59 -2.08 4.43
N ASN A 41 -8.73 -0.76 4.43
CA ASN A 41 -9.14 -0.01 3.25
C ASN A 41 -7.92 0.32 2.38
N PRO A 42 -8.11 0.51 1.06
CA PRO A 42 -7.04 0.98 0.20
C PRO A 42 -6.51 2.35 0.67
N PRO A 43 -5.22 2.65 0.44
CA PRO A 43 -4.24 1.82 -0.26
C PRO A 43 -3.74 0.64 0.58
N ILE A 44 -3.53 -0.50 -0.08
CA ILE A 44 -2.78 -1.64 0.46
C ILE A 44 -1.51 -1.76 -0.36
N LEU A 45 -0.35 -1.76 0.29
CA LEU A 45 0.93 -1.99 -0.35
C LEU A 45 1.35 -3.44 -0.10
N SER A 46 1.79 -4.12 -1.15
CA SER A 46 2.38 -5.45 -1.05
C SER A 46 3.75 -5.48 -1.73
N LEU A 47 4.72 -6.16 -1.12
CA LEU A 47 6.05 -6.41 -1.68
C LEU A 47 6.23 -7.92 -1.89
N GLY A 48 6.79 -8.29 -3.05
CA GLY A 48 7.17 -9.66 -3.46
C GLY A 48 6.05 -10.67 -3.34
N GLU A 49 5.35 -11.06 -4.41
CA GLU A 49 4.23 -12.05 -4.41
C GLU A 49 3.32 -12.06 -3.14
N LYS A 50 3.10 -10.89 -2.51
CA LYS A 50 2.35 -10.69 -1.25
C LYS A 50 2.99 -11.28 0.03
N GLU A 51 4.31 -11.47 0.08
CA GLU A 51 5.07 -11.87 1.28
C GLU A 51 4.98 -10.84 2.41
N VAL A 52 5.02 -9.55 2.06
CA VAL A 52 4.85 -8.44 3.00
C VAL A 52 3.68 -7.59 2.52
N VAL A 53 2.69 -7.40 3.38
CA VAL A 53 1.50 -6.58 3.07
C VAL A 53 1.27 -5.58 4.18
N LYS A 54 1.06 -4.32 3.82
CA LYS A 54 0.75 -3.22 4.75
C LYS A 54 -0.50 -2.47 4.29
N PRO A 55 -1.55 -2.37 5.13
CA PRO A 55 -2.76 -1.66 4.78
C PRO A 55 -2.62 -0.16 5.05
N SER A 56 -3.62 0.63 4.64
CA SER A 56 -3.59 2.08 4.80
C SER A 56 -3.39 2.50 6.25
N GLU A 57 -3.96 1.77 7.19
CA GLU A 57 -3.93 2.07 8.63
C GLU A 57 -2.52 1.95 9.21
N GLU A 58 -1.65 1.14 8.60
CA GLU A 58 -0.24 1.05 8.99
C GLU A 58 0.64 2.04 8.24
N LEU A 59 0.31 2.40 7.00
CA LEU A 59 1.12 3.31 6.18
C LEU A 59 0.85 4.80 6.48
N PHE A 60 -0.32 5.11 7.03
CA PHE A 60 -0.78 6.49 7.25
C PHE A 60 -1.11 6.77 8.72
N GLU A 61 -0.95 8.03 9.11
CA GLU A 61 -1.55 8.58 10.33
C GLU A 61 -2.60 9.62 9.91
N GLY A 62 -3.88 9.26 10.05
CA GLY A 62 -4.97 10.02 9.45
C GLY A 62 -4.80 10.10 7.93
N GLU A 63 -4.60 11.31 7.41
CA GLU A 63 -4.41 11.59 5.98
C GLU A 63 -2.94 11.71 5.57
N THR A 64 -2.01 11.60 6.50
CA THR A 64 -0.58 11.81 6.26
C THR A 64 0.12 10.49 6.02
N LEU A 65 0.85 10.37 4.91
CA LEU A 65 1.70 9.21 4.63
C LEU A 65 2.91 9.25 5.56
N ILE A 66 3.20 8.15 6.25
CA ILE A 66 4.41 8.02 7.06
C ILE A 66 5.48 7.36 6.19
N GLU A 67 6.23 8.18 5.45
CA GLU A 67 7.21 7.72 4.45
C GLU A 67 8.20 6.70 5.00
N GLY A 68 8.69 6.90 6.23
CA GLY A 68 9.62 5.97 6.88
C GLY A 68 9.07 4.55 7.01
N ARG A 69 7.75 4.37 7.19
CA ARG A 69 7.13 3.04 7.23
C ARG A 69 7.10 2.38 5.85
N VAL A 70 6.95 3.18 4.79
CA VAL A 70 7.04 2.69 3.40
C VAL A 70 8.48 2.28 3.09
N THR A 71 9.44 3.13 3.45
CA THR A 71 10.88 2.87 3.26
C THR A 71 11.32 1.60 3.97
N GLU A 72 10.92 1.45 5.24
CA GLU A 72 11.18 0.27 6.07
C GLU A 72 10.58 -0.98 5.45
N MET A 73 9.30 -0.93 5.03
CA MET A 73 8.63 -2.06 4.37
C MET A 73 9.39 -2.52 3.11
N LEU A 74 9.91 -1.58 2.33
CA LEU A 74 10.62 -1.88 1.09
C LEU A 74 12.07 -2.33 1.33
N ASN A 75 12.54 -2.37 2.57
CA ASN A 75 13.93 -2.64 2.95
C ASN A 75 14.94 -1.72 2.23
N ILE A 76 14.55 -0.47 1.97
CA ILE A 76 15.42 0.52 1.33
C ILE A 76 16.00 1.40 2.44
N GLY A 77 17.08 0.95 3.08
CA GLY A 77 17.72 1.65 4.20
C GLY A 77 19.19 1.30 4.37
#